data_AF-A0AAV7XNZ2-F1
#
_entry.id   AF-A0AAV7XNZ2-F1
#
_cell.length_a   1.000
_cell.length_b   1.000
_cell.length_c   1.000
_cell.angle_alpha   90.00
_cell.angle_beta   90.00
_cell.angle_gamma   90.00
#
_symmetry.space_group_name_H-M   'P 1'
#
loop_
_entity.id
_entity.type
_entity.pdbx_description
1 polymer ?
#
loop_
_entity_poly.entity_id
_entity_poly.type
_entity_poly.pdbx_seq_one_letter_code
_entity_poly.pdbx_strand_id
1 'polypeptide(L)'
;MTDPASNDILNQYRSISNKLKKRFLRKPNVQEASEQYGSLAMQCESQQLFPYAGLCWQAVARCENELGHSNGEIAALVRGGKLFLQAEQKGASIGCQSAGGENVQAALCCYSRAGQRSQFQGPLGVPPAAGLALQVAAVLHQELDRADAARTHYTRAAELLRSSPAAYLHCLGNIASGKVADGDYDGALAVFDEMVSITEAAPQPTVGCYRDLLHRCEVTQVLLLLLLQPTPSRLPTRLAQLLERYTWGEHGTVADELVSEELFLLLQSLVMAIQSQDMPALRALEADLWRHLSAEQRTLLRTLVRSISRTV
;
A
#
# COMPACT_ATOMS: atom_id res chain seq x y z
N MET A 1 12.34 22.64 -27.45
CA MET A 1 13.80 22.83 -27.52
C MET A 1 14.43 21.66 -26.79
N THR A 2 15.11 20.76 -27.50
CA THR A 2 15.80 19.63 -26.86
C THR A 2 17.12 20.11 -26.28
N ASP A 3 17.33 19.95 -24.98
CA ASP A 3 18.58 20.33 -24.33
C ASP A 3 19.77 19.59 -24.99
N PRO A 4 20.88 20.30 -25.29
CA PRO A 4 22.04 19.70 -25.96
C PRO A 4 22.64 18.52 -25.17
N ALA A 5 22.52 18.53 -23.84
CA ALA A 5 22.94 17.44 -22.96
C ALA A 5 22.11 16.15 -23.16
N SER A 6 20.79 16.26 -23.36
CA SER A 6 19.92 15.09 -23.62
C SER A 6 20.23 14.44 -24.96
N ASN A 7 20.65 15.23 -25.95
CA ASN A 7 21.01 14.74 -27.27
C ASN A 7 22.33 13.93 -27.23
N ASP A 8 23.28 14.33 -26.39
CA ASP A 8 24.53 13.59 -26.17
C ASP A 8 24.28 12.24 -25.49
N ILE A 9 23.44 12.20 -24.45
CA ILE A 9 23.06 10.95 -23.75
C ILE A 9 22.41 9.94 -24.70
N LEU A 10 21.46 10.39 -25.54
CA LEU A 10 20.80 9.52 -26.51
C LEU A 10 21.76 9.00 -27.57
N ASN A 11 22.74 9.80 -27.99
CA ASN A 11 23.78 9.38 -28.92
C ASN A 11 24.69 8.33 -28.28
N GLN A 12 25.11 8.53 -27.02
CA GLN A 12 25.89 7.57 -26.27
C GLN A 12 25.13 6.24 -26.10
N TYR A 13 23.86 6.30 -25.70
CA TYR A 13 23.00 5.11 -25.59
C TYR A 13 22.89 4.34 -26.92
N ARG A 14 22.63 5.05 -28.03
CA ARG A 14 22.57 4.45 -29.38
C ARG A 14 23.91 3.84 -29.79
N SER A 15 25.02 4.48 -29.43
CA SER A 15 26.37 3.98 -29.74
C SER A 15 26.61 2.63 -29.07
N ILE A 16 26.24 2.49 -27.79
CA ILE A 16 26.37 1.24 -27.03
C ILE A 16 25.44 0.17 -27.63
N SER A 17 24.19 0.53 -27.94
CA SER A 17 23.22 -0.35 -28.60
C SER A 17 23.73 -0.88 -29.95
N ASN A 18 24.42 -0.04 -30.73
CA ASN A 18 25.00 -0.44 -32.01
C ASN A 18 26.24 -1.36 -31.88
N LYS A 19 26.92 -1.36 -30.73
CA LYS A 19 27.99 -2.33 -30.42
C LYS A 19 27.42 -3.72 -30.12
N LEU A 20 26.21 -3.80 -29.57
CA LEU A 20 25.50 -5.04 -29.26
C LEU A 20 24.83 -5.71 -30.47
N LYS A 21 24.58 -4.96 -31.56
CA LYS A 21 24.02 -5.54 -32.79
C LYS A 21 24.96 -6.60 -33.36
N LYS A 22 24.42 -7.80 -33.66
CA LYS A 22 25.16 -8.90 -34.28
C LYS A 22 25.84 -8.42 -35.55
N ARG A 23 27.18 -8.45 -35.56
CA ARG A 23 28.00 -8.25 -36.75
C ARG A 23 28.44 -9.63 -37.25
N PHE A 24 28.51 -9.80 -38.57
CA PHE A 24 28.95 -11.06 -39.19
C PHE A 24 30.28 -11.50 -38.53
N LEU A 25 30.30 -12.74 -38.00
CA LEU A 25 31.42 -13.42 -37.33
C LEU A 25 31.92 -12.92 -35.94
N ARG A 26 31.41 -11.83 -35.34
CA ARG A 26 31.90 -11.35 -34.02
C ARG A 26 30.80 -11.37 -32.96
N LYS A 27 31.01 -12.16 -31.88
CA LYS A 27 30.16 -12.08 -30.69
C LYS A 27 30.37 -10.71 -30.01
N PRO A 28 29.30 -9.96 -29.72
CA PRO A 28 29.42 -8.69 -29.02
C PRO A 28 29.89 -8.92 -27.57
N ASN A 29 30.66 -7.98 -27.04
CA ASN A 29 31.10 -8.00 -25.64
C ASN A 29 29.99 -7.45 -24.74
N VAL A 30 29.12 -8.35 -24.27
CA VAL A 30 27.93 -7.99 -23.48
C VAL A 30 28.31 -7.41 -22.11
N GLN A 31 29.42 -7.85 -21.53
CA GLN A 31 29.88 -7.37 -20.22
C GLN A 31 30.35 -5.90 -20.28
N GLU A 32 31.17 -5.56 -21.27
CA GLU A 32 31.60 -4.17 -21.49
C GLU A 32 30.41 -3.25 -21.81
N ALA A 33 29.41 -3.75 -22.55
CA ALA A 33 28.18 -3.01 -22.80
C ALA A 33 27.38 -2.77 -21.51
N SER A 34 27.30 -3.77 -20.62
CA SER A 34 26.67 -3.64 -19.29
C SER A 34 27.32 -2.52 -18.47
N GLU A 35 28.65 -2.49 -18.39
CA GLU A 35 29.42 -1.45 -17.69
C GLU A 35 29.24 -0.06 -18.32
N GLN A 36 29.24 0.03 -19.66
CA GLN A 36 28.98 1.28 -20.37
C GLN A 36 27.57 1.81 -20.10
N TYR A 37 26.55 0.97 -20.09
CA TYR A 37 25.20 1.39 -19.69
C TYR A 37 25.11 1.79 -18.22
N GLY A 38 25.81 1.08 -17.32
CA GLY A 38 25.85 1.41 -15.90
C GLY A 38 26.46 2.78 -15.64
N SER A 39 27.59 3.09 -16.28
CA SER A 39 28.23 4.42 -16.18
C SER A 39 27.34 5.55 -16.73
N LEU A 40 26.70 5.33 -17.88
CA LEU A 40 25.75 6.28 -18.45
C LEU A 40 24.53 6.50 -17.53
N ALA A 41 24.04 5.44 -16.89
CA ALA A 41 22.94 5.53 -15.94
C ALA A 41 23.31 6.40 -14.73
N MET A 42 24.50 6.20 -14.16
CA MET A 42 25.01 7.01 -13.04
C MET A 42 25.16 8.49 -13.43
N GLN A 43 25.59 8.78 -14.66
CA GLN A 43 25.64 10.15 -15.18
C GLN A 43 24.25 10.76 -15.34
N CYS A 44 23.26 9.98 -15.80
CA CYS A 44 21.88 10.45 -15.88
C CYS A 44 21.28 10.71 -14.47
N GLU A 45 21.63 9.88 -13.49
CA GLU A 45 21.22 10.07 -12.08
C GLU A 45 21.79 11.38 -11.51
N SER A 46 23.08 11.68 -11.75
CA SER A 46 23.71 12.91 -11.25
C SER A 46 23.12 14.17 -11.90
N GLN A 47 22.67 14.07 -13.15
CA GLN A 47 21.96 15.14 -13.86
C GLN A 47 20.46 15.17 -13.58
N GLN A 48 19.94 14.30 -12.71
CA GLN A 48 18.51 14.16 -12.38
C GLN A 48 17.59 13.81 -13.56
N LEU A 49 18.15 13.20 -14.60
CA LEU A 49 17.45 12.72 -15.79
C LEU A 49 16.92 11.29 -15.56
N PHE A 50 15.97 11.16 -14.63
CA PHE A 50 15.54 9.85 -14.11
C PHE A 50 14.94 8.88 -15.13
N PRO A 51 14.08 9.29 -16.09
CA PRO A 51 13.57 8.36 -17.10
C PRO A 51 14.69 7.74 -17.95
N TYR A 52 15.70 8.55 -18.32
CA TYR A 52 16.85 8.10 -19.08
C TYR A 52 17.76 7.17 -18.27
N ALA A 53 17.97 7.48 -16.98
CA ALA A 53 18.67 6.59 -16.06
C ALA A 53 17.96 5.23 -15.96
N GLY A 54 16.63 5.22 -15.82
CA GLY A 54 15.81 4.00 -15.79
C GLY A 54 15.95 3.15 -17.06
N LEU A 55 15.95 3.79 -18.23
CA LEU A 55 16.18 3.10 -19.52
C LEU A 55 17.58 2.48 -19.63
N CYS A 56 18.60 3.17 -19.12
CA CYS A 56 19.96 2.64 -19.07
C CYS A 56 20.04 1.41 -18.16
N TRP A 57 19.44 1.46 -16.95
CA TRP A 57 19.38 0.30 -16.05
C TRP A 57 18.58 -0.88 -16.61
N GLN A 58 17.52 -0.63 -17.39
CA GLN A 58 16.84 -1.70 -18.14
C GLN A 58 17.76 -2.35 -19.17
N ALA A 59 18.65 -1.59 -19.81
CA ALA A 59 19.63 -2.13 -20.75
C ALA A 59 20.71 -2.96 -20.04
N VAL A 60 21.19 -2.50 -18.88
CA VAL A 60 22.07 -3.27 -17.97
C VAL A 60 21.40 -4.61 -17.63
N ALA A 61 20.15 -4.59 -17.18
CA ALA A 61 19.41 -5.81 -16.83
C ALA A 61 19.30 -6.81 -18.00
N ARG A 62 19.14 -6.32 -19.25
CA ARG A 62 19.14 -7.19 -20.44
C ARG A 62 20.52 -7.81 -20.69
N CYS A 63 21.60 -7.04 -20.50
CA CYS A 63 22.96 -7.54 -20.64
C CYS A 63 23.27 -8.61 -19.58
N GLU A 64 22.93 -8.36 -18.32
CA GLU A 64 23.12 -9.32 -17.21
C GLU A 64 22.31 -10.61 -17.43
N ASN A 65 21.10 -10.51 -18.00
CA ASN A 65 20.29 -11.68 -18.36
C ASN A 65 21.00 -12.54 -19.43
N GLU A 66 21.54 -11.91 -20.48
CA GLU A 66 22.30 -12.62 -21.52
C GLU A 66 23.58 -13.27 -20.98
N LEU A 67 24.19 -12.69 -19.95
CA LEU A 67 25.35 -13.25 -19.25
C LEU A 67 24.98 -14.35 -18.23
N GLY A 68 23.70 -14.50 -17.88
CA GLY A 68 23.23 -15.46 -16.88
C GLY A 68 23.38 -14.99 -15.43
N HIS A 69 23.68 -13.71 -15.21
CA HIS A 69 23.85 -13.12 -13.87
C HIS A 69 22.49 -12.71 -13.27
N SER A 70 21.79 -13.65 -12.64
CA SER A 70 20.44 -13.44 -12.07
C SER A 70 20.36 -12.32 -11.03
N ASN A 71 21.32 -12.28 -10.09
CA ASN A 71 21.34 -11.26 -9.03
C ASN A 71 21.63 -9.86 -9.58
N GLY A 72 22.52 -9.76 -10.58
CA GLY A 72 22.83 -8.52 -11.28
C GLY A 72 21.61 -7.99 -12.05
N GLU A 73 20.90 -8.88 -12.76
CA GLU A 73 19.65 -8.56 -13.45
C GLU A 73 18.60 -7.99 -12.47
N ILE A 74 18.36 -8.68 -11.35
CA ILE A 74 17.36 -8.25 -10.36
C ILE A 74 17.74 -6.88 -9.78
N ALA A 75 18.99 -6.68 -9.38
CA ALA A 75 19.46 -5.40 -8.83
C ALA A 75 19.28 -4.24 -9.82
N ALA A 76 19.64 -4.46 -11.09
CA ALA A 76 19.47 -3.47 -12.16
C ALA A 76 17.98 -3.15 -12.42
N LEU A 77 17.12 -4.18 -12.46
CA LEU A 77 15.66 -3.99 -12.62
C LEU A 77 15.05 -3.21 -11.47
N VAL A 78 15.40 -3.53 -10.22
CA VAL A 78 14.90 -2.83 -9.04
C VAL A 78 15.36 -1.37 -9.03
N ARG A 79 16.63 -1.11 -9.39
CA ARG A 79 17.16 0.25 -9.49
C ARG A 79 16.46 1.06 -10.58
N GLY A 80 16.29 0.48 -11.78
CA GLY A 80 15.54 1.09 -12.87
C GLY A 80 14.10 1.43 -12.49
N GLY A 81 13.41 0.49 -11.82
CA GLY A 81 12.05 0.69 -11.33
C GLY A 81 11.93 1.88 -10.35
N LYS A 82 12.87 2.00 -9.40
CA LYS A 82 12.90 3.12 -8.44
C LYS A 82 13.06 4.47 -9.15
N LEU A 83 13.91 4.54 -10.17
CA LEU A 83 14.16 5.78 -10.91
C LEU A 83 12.95 6.21 -11.72
N PHE A 84 12.22 5.27 -12.33
CA PHE A 84 10.97 5.59 -13.02
C PHE A 84 9.89 6.10 -12.05
N LEU A 85 9.77 5.51 -10.87
CA LEU A 85 8.86 6.03 -9.83
C LEU A 85 9.28 7.43 -9.38
N GLN A 86 10.57 7.67 -9.16
CA GLN A 86 11.09 8.98 -8.79
C GLN A 86 10.86 10.04 -9.88
N ALA A 87 10.89 9.64 -11.16
CA ALA A 87 10.53 10.51 -12.27
C ALA A 87 9.06 10.94 -12.19
N GLU A 88 8.16 10.00 -11.90
CA GLU A 88 6.73 10.30 -11.76
C GLU A 88 6.45 11.16 -10.54
N GLN A 89 7.09 10.89 -9.40
CA GLN A 89 7.00 11.72 -8.19
C GLN A 89 7.39 13.18 -8.47
N LYS A 90 8.51 13.39 -9.17
CA LYS A 90 8.94 14.74 -9.57
C LYS A 90 7.98 15.38 -10.59
N GLY A 91 7.42 14.59 -11.49
CA GLY A 91 6.39 15.06 -12.41
C GLY A 91 5.15 15.54 -11.66
N ALA A 92 4.66 14.73 -10.72
CA ALA A 92 3.51 15.03 -9.87
C ALA A 92 3.72 16.29 -9.02
N SER A 93 4.91 16.49 -8.43
CA SER A 93 5.18 17.68 -7.61
C SER A 93 5.22 19.00 -8.38
N ILE A 94 5.48 18.94 -9.70
CA ILE A 94 5.49 20.11 -10.60
C ILE A 94 4.14 20.26 -11.33
N GLY A 95 3.19 19.33 -11.13
CA GLY A 95 1.92 19.28 -11.87
C GLY A 95 2.06 18.79 -13.32
N CYS A 96 3.23 18.27 -13.69
CA CYS A 96 3.54 17.69 -15.00
C CYS A 96 3.53 16.17 -14.91
N GLN A 97 2.37 15.59 -14.59
CA GLN A 97 2.21 14.14 -14.59
C GLN A 97 2.35 13.57 -16.01
N SER A 98 2.89 12.36 -16.14
CA SER A 98 2.96 11.71 -17.45
C SER A 98 1.53 11.45 -17.94
N ALA A 99 1.16 12.02 -19.08
CA ALA A 99 -0.21 11.96 -19.62
C ALA A 99 -0.77 10.54 -19.77
N GLY A 100 0.11 9.52 -19.88
CA GLY A 100 -0.25 8.11 -19.96
C GLY A 100 0.31 7.23 -18.83
N GLY A 101 0.94 7.81 -17.81
CA GLY A 101 1.60 7.04 -16.74
C GLY A 101 2.73 6.14 -17.24
N GLU A 102 3.46 6.57 -18.27
CA GLU A 102 4.48 5.75 -18.95
C GLU A 102 5.60 5.33 -18.00
N ASN A 103 6.05 6.24 -17.12
CA ASN A 103 7.07 5.92 -16.13
C ASN A 103 6.55 4.90 -15.11
N VAL A 104 5.31 5.06 -14.65
CA VAL A 104 4.67 4.09 -13.74
C VAL A 104 4.62 2.72 -14.39
N GLN A 105 4.17 2.63 -15.64
CA GLN A 105 4.11 1.37 -16.36
C GLN A 105 5.50 0.75 -16.55
N ALA A 106 6.52 1.56 -16.88
CA ALA A 106 7.90 1.10 -16.98
C ALA A 106 8.42 0.55 -15.64
N ALA A 107 8.11 1.21 -14.53
CA ALA A 107 8.43 0.74 -13.19
C ALA A 107 7.74 -0.60 -12.88
N LEU A 108 6.44 -0.73 -13.15
CA LEU A 108 5.68 -1.96 -12.95
C LEU A 108 6.27 -3.13 -13.76
N CYS A 109 6.64 -2.90 -15.01
CA CYS A 109 7.32 -3.89 -15.84
C CYS A 109 8.67 -4.33 -15.23
N CYS A 110 9.47 -3.38 -14.75
CA CYS A 110 10.74 -3.67 -14.06
C CYS A 110 10.53 -4.55 -12.82
N TYR A 111 9.59 -4.18 -11.95
CA TYR A 111 9.32 -4.91 -10.71
C TYR A 111 8.69 -6.28 -10.96
N SER A 112 7.79 -6.41 -11.94
CA SER A 112 7.21 -7.71 -12.30
C SER A 112 8.28 -8.68 -12.80
N ARG A 113 9.22 -8.20 -13.63
CA ARG A 113 10.35 -9.02 -14.10
C ARG A 113 11.30 -9.39 -12.96
N ALA A 114 11.61 -8.45 -12.08
CA ALA A 114 12.43 -8.71 -10.90
C ALA A 114 11.80 -9.78 -10.00
N GLY A 115 10.49 -9.67 -9.75
CA GLY A 115 9.72 -10.64 -8.96
C GLY A 115 9.66 -12.05 -9.56
N GLN A 116 9.56 -12.17 -10.89
CA GLN A 116 9.62 -13.46 -11.59
C GLN A 116 11.00 -14.11 -11.48
N ARG A 117 12.08 -13.31 -11.49
CA ARG A 117 13.46 -13.81 -11.38
C ARG A 117 13.85 -14.11 -9.95
N SER A 118 13.24 -13.43 -8.98
CA SER A 118 13.52 -13.57 -7.55
C SER A 118 12.77 -14.73 -6.88
N GLN A 119 12.21 -15.68 -7.65
CA GLN A 119 11.43 -16.81 -7.15
C GLN A 119 12.23 -17.78 -6.26
N PHE A 120 13.54 -17.60 -6.15
CA PHE A 120 14.41 -18.45 -5.35
C PHE A 120 15.18 -17.61 -4.31
N GLN A 121 14.82 -17.83 -3.03
CA GLN A 121 15.58 -17.51 -1.81
C GLN A 121 15.79 -16.03 -1.46
N GLY A 122 14.87 -15.48 -0.66
CA GLY A 122 15.17 -14.34 0.22
C GLY A 122 15.80 -14.81 1.54
N PRO A 123 16.73 -14.05 2.15
CA PRO A 123 17.48 -14.46 3.35
C PRO A 123 16.63 -14.61 4.63
N LEU A 124 15.32 -14.36 4.57
CA LEU A 124 14.39 -14.39 5.71
C LEU A 124 13.11 -15.19 5.43
N GLY A 125 13.06 -16.00 4.36
CA GLY A 125 11.83 -16.71 3.96
C GLY A 125 10.72 -15.79 3.44
N VAL A 126 10.92 -14.47 3.47
CA VAL A 126 10.05 -13.49 2.82
C VAL A 126 10.37 -13.46 1.33
N PRO A 127 9.38 -13.69 0.45
CA PRO A 127 9.61 -13.63 -0.98
C PRO A 127 9.99 -12.18 -1.36
N PRO A 128 11.15 -11.93 -1.98
CA PRO A 128 11.58 -10.59 -2.40
C PRO A 128 10.54 -9.90 -3.32
N ALA A 129 9.77 -10.69 -4.07
CA ALA A 129 8.63 -10.21 -4.85
C ALA A 129 7.57 -9.47 -4.00
N ALA A 130 7.35 -9.87 -2.74
CA ALA A 130 6.43 -9.19 -1.84
C ALA A 130 6.95 -7.81 -1.40
N GLY A 131 8.25 -7.70 -1.09
CA GLY A 131 8.86 -6.41 -0.76
C GLY A 131 8.78 -5.41 -1.91
N LEU A 132 8.98 -5.89 -3.15
CA LEU A 132 8.83 -5.05 -4.35
C LEU A 132 7.37 -4.63 -4.57
N ALA A 133 6.41 -5.54 -4.39
CA ALA A 133 4.98 -5.23 -4.50
C ALA A 133 4.55 -4.19 -3.45
N LEU A 134 5.04 -4.30 -2.21
CA LEU A 134 4.82 -3.31 -1.15
C LEU A 134 5.37 -1.93 -1.49
N GLN A 135 6.60 -1.87 -2.03
CA GLN A 135 7.21 -0.61 -2.42
C GLN A 135 6.40 0.10 -3.51
N VAL A 136 5.97 -0.65 -4.53
CA VAL A 136 5.12 -0.12 -5.60
C VAL A 136 3.79 0.39 -5.04
N ALA A 137 3.15 -0.39 -4.18
CA ALA A 137 1.87 -0.02 -3.59
C ALA A 137 1.96 1.26 -2.75
N ALA A 138 3.03 1.40 -1.94
CA ALA A 138 3.26 2.59 -1.12
C ALA A 138 3.42 3.86 -1.97
N VAL A 139 4.21 3.80 -3.05
CA VAL A 139 4.40 4.93 -3.97
C VAL A 139 3.11 5.30 -4.69
N LEU A 140 2.37 4.31 -5.20
CA LEU A 140 1.08 4.55 -5.87
C LEU A 140 0.05 5.20 -4.94
N HIS A 141 0.03 4.80 -3.67
CA HIS A 141 -0.90 5.31 -2.68
C HIS A 141 -0.52 6.72 -2.18
N GLN A 142 0.74 6.91 -1.77
CA GLN A 142 1.17 8.15 -1.10
C GLN A 142 1.43 9.31 -2.06
N GLU A 143 1.92 9.04 -3.27
CA GLU A 143 2.49 10.08 -4.13
C GLU A 143 1.71 10.29 -5.42
N LEU A 144 0.92 9.30 -5.84
CA LEU A 144 0.16 9.33 -7.09
C LEU A 144 -1.36 9.33 -6.88
N ASP A 145 -1.82 9.17 -5.64
CA ASP A 145 -3.26 9.11 -5.26
C ASP A 145 -4.05 8.06 -6.06
N ARG A 146 -3.38 6.97 -6.48
CA ARG A 146 -3.98 5.88 -7.27
C ARG A 146 -4.33 4.70 -6.35
N ALA A 147 -5.32 4.92 -5.49
CA ALA A 147 -5.75 3.95 -4.48
C ALA A 147 -6.11 2.57 -5.07
N ASP A 148 -6.83 2.53 -6.19
CA ASP A 148 -7.21 1.29 -6.89
C ASP A 148 -6.02 0.41 -7.25
N ALA A 149 -5.05 0.99 -7.98
CA ALA A 149 -3.87 0.27 -8.43
C ALA A 149 -3.00 -0.17 -7.24
N ALA A 150 -2.88 0.69 -6.22
CA ALA A 150 -2.16 0.35 -4.99
C ALA A 150 -2.78 -0.88 -4.30
N ARG A 151 -4.12 -0.98 -4.22
CA ARG A 151 -4.80 -2.12 -3.61
C ARG A 151 -4.50 -3.43 -4.31
N THR A 152 -4.51 -3.48 -5.64
CA THR A 152 -4.14 -4.71 -6.38
C THR A 152 -2.73 -5.18 -6.01
N HIS A 153 -1.79 -4.24 -5.86
CA HIS A 153 -0.42 -4.56 -5.44
C HIS A 153 -0.32 -4.97 -3.97
N TYR A 154 -1.10 -4.35 -3.07
CA TYR A 154 -1.19 -4.77 -1.68
C TYR A 154 -1.80 -6.17 -1.54
N THR A 155 -2.87 -6.50 -2.28
CA THR A 155 -3.47 -7.85 -2.26
C THR A 155 -2.48 -8.90 -2.71
N ARG A 156 -1.76 -8.65 -3.81
CA ARG A 156 -0.69 -9.55 -4.28
C ARG A 156 0.44 -9.70 -3.25
N ALA A 157 0.83 -8.61 -2.58
CA ALA A 157 1.82 -8.69 -1.51
C ALA A 157 1.31 -9.50 -0.32
N ALA A 158 0.03 -9.34 0.05
CA ALA A 158 -0.61 -10.05 1.14
C ALA A 158 -0.62 -11.59 0.88
N GLU A 159 -0.97 -12.02 -0.33
CA GLU A 159 -0.93 -13.44 -0.72
C GLU A 159 0.46 -14.07 -0.55
N LEU A 160 1.51 -13.32 -0.90
CA LEU A 160 2.90 -13.75 -0.80
C LEU A 160 3.44 -13.72 0.65
N LEU A 161 2.84 -12.91 1.53
CA LEU A 161 3.28 -12.69 2.90
C LEU A 161 2.49 -13.49 3.93
N ARG A 162 1.60 -14.41 3.52
CA ARG A 162 0.81 -15.24 4.44
C ARG A 162 1.65 -16.04 5.45
N SER A 163 2.91 -16.33 5.13
CA SER A 163 3.86 -16.99 6.05
C SER A 163 4.34 -16.09 7.19
N SER A 164 4.16 -14.78 7.11
CA SER A 164 4.57 -13.78 8.10
C SER A 164 3.37 -12.96 8.58
N PRO A 165 2.76 -13.29 9.74
CA PRO A 165 1.54 -12.65 10.23
C PRO A 165 1.63 -11.12 10.35
N ALA A 166 2.74 -10.59 10.87
CA ALA A 166 2.92 -9.15 11.04
C ALA A 166 2.96 -8.38 9.70
N ALA A 167 3.67 -8.92 8.70
CA ALA A 167 3.74 -8.32 7.37
C ALA A 167 2.41 -8.44 6.61
N TYR A 168 1.71 -9.57 6.78
CA TYR A 168 0.37 -9.79 6.22
C TYR A 168 -0.65 -8.79 6.77
N LEU A 169 -0.70 -8.61 8.10
CA LEU A 169 -1.58 -7.65 8.76
C LEU A 169 -1.32 -6.21 8.32
N HIS A 170 -0.06 -5.84 8.10
CA HIS A 170 0.29 -4.53 7.56
C HIS A 170 -0.29 -4.31 6.15
N CYS A 171 -0.25 -5.32 5.27
CA CYS A 171 -0.90 -5.25 3.96
C CYS A 171 -2.42 -5.10 4.08
N LEU A 172 -3.05 -5.92 4.93
CA LEU A 172 -4.49 -5.88 5.14
C LEU A 172 -4.96 -4.53 5.69
N GLY A 173 -4.20 -3.93 6.60
CA GLY A 173 -4.50 -2.59 7.12
C GLY A 173 -4.51 -1.51 6.04
N ASN A 174 -3.57 -1.55 5.09
CA ASN A 174 -3.56 -0.63 3.95
C ASN A 174 -4.73 -0.88 2.97
N ILE A 175 -5.09 -2.15 2.75
CA ILE A 175 -6.26 -2.51 1.94
C ILE A 175 -7.55 -2.01 2.59
N ALA A 176 -7.72 -2.23 3.90
CA ALA A 176 -8.89 -1.79 4.65
C ALA A 176 -9.03 -0.27 4.62
N SER A 177 -7.93 0.46 4.87
CA SER A 177 -7.89 1.92 4.79
C SER A 177 -8.29 2.43 3.39
N GLY A 178 -7.78 1.76 2.35
CA GLY A 178 -8.13 2.08 0.96
C GLY A 178 -9.59 1.76 0.59
N LYS A 179 -10.23 0.77 1.22
CA LYS A 179 -11.66 0.49 1.02
C LYS A 179 -12.55 1.50 1.76
N VAL A 180 -12.14 1.90 2.96
CA VAL A 180 -12.81 2.97 3.73
C VAL A 180 -12.81 4.29 2.96
N ALA A 181 -11.69 4.64 2.34
CA ALA A 181 -11.57 5.85 1.52
C ALA A 181 -12.52 5.86 0.31
N ASP A 182 -12.71 4.70 -0.31
CA ASP A 182 -13.61 4.53 -1.46
C ASP A 182 -15.09 4.44 -1.09
N GLY A 183 -15.41 4.27 0.20
CA GLY A 183 -16.77 4.07 0.69
C GLY A 183 -17.29 2.62 0.57
N ASP A 184 -16.44 1.65 0.24
CA ASP A 184 -16.77 0.22 0.30
C ASP A 184 -16.71 -0.27 1.76
N TYR A 185 -17.73 0.10 2.54
CA TYR A 185 -17.78 -0.18 3.98
C TYR A 185 -17.97 -1.67 4.28
N ASP A 186 -18.77 -2.41 3.50
CA ASP A 186 -18.95 -3.86 3.64
C ASP A 186 -17.64 -4.61 3.39
N GLY A 187 -16.94 -4.26 2.30
CA GLY A 187 -15.65 -4.84 1.96
C GLY A 187 -14.55 -4.49 2.96
N ALA A 188 -14.61 -3.31 3.58
CA ALA A 188 -13.70 -2.91 4.65
C ALA A 188 -13.96 -3.70 5.94
N LEU A 189 -15.22 -3.87 6.32
CA LEU A 189 -15.61 -4.62 7.52
C LEU A 189 -15.11 -6.07 7.47
N ALA A 190 -15.22 -6.73 6.32
CA ALA A 190 -14.71 -8.08 6.11
C ALA A 190 -13.17 -8.18 6.28
N VAL A 191 -12.42 -7.19 5.79
CA VAL A 191 -10.96 -7.17 5.95
C VAL A 191 -10.57 -6.93 7.40
N PHE A 192 -11.25 -6.04 8.11
CA PHE A 192 -11.02 -5.84 9.55
C PHE A 192 -11.36 -7.08 10.37
N ASP A 193 -12.40 -7.83 10.00
CA ASP A 193 -12.75 -9.10 10.66
C ASP A 193 -11.66 -10.16 10.46
N GLU A 194 -11.14 -10.28 9.23
CA GLU A 194 -10.00 -11.14 8.94
C GLU A 194 -8.76 -10.75 9.76
N MET A 195 -8.46 -9.44 9.85
CA MET A 195 -7.34 -8.93 10.64
C MET A 195 -7.45 -9.33 12.12
N VAL A 196 -8.64 -9.20 12.72
CA VAL A 196 -8.84 -9.59 14.12
C VAL A 196 -8.65 -11.08 14.32
N SER A 197 -9.23 -11.91 13.43
CA SER A 197 -9.07 -13.37 13.49
C SER A 197 -7.59 -13.81 13.46
N ILE A 198 -6.78 -13.17 12.61
CA ILE A 198 -5.34 -13.45 12.52
C ILE A 198 -4.61 -13.04 13.80
N THR A 199 -4.96 -11.89 14.36
CA THR A 199 -4.33 -11.42 15.61
C THR A 199 -4.71 -12.27 16.81
N GLU A 200 -5.94 -12.73 16.92
CA GLU A 200 -6.39 -13.62 18.00
C GLU A 200 -5.74 -15.01 17.91
N ALA A 201 -5.45 -15.48 16.69
CA ALA A 201 -4.71 -16.72 16.46
C ALA A 201 -3.20 -16.62 16.78
N ALA A 202 -2.67 -15.41 17.01
CA ALA A 202 -1.27 -15.20 17.36
C ALA A 202 -0.97 -15.63 18.82
N PRO A 203 0.25 -16.07 19.14
CA PRO A 203 0.58 -16.61 20.46
C PRO A 203 0.49 -15.60 21.63
N GLN A 204 0.54 -14.29 21.35
CA GLN A 204 0.41 -13.21 22.33
C GLN A 204 -0.37 -12.03 21.73
N PRO A 205 -1.71 -12.08 21.70
CA PRO A 205 -2.55 -11.07 21.05
C PRO A 205 -2.59 -9.73 21.81
N THR A 206 -2.32 -9.76 23.12
CA THR A 206 -2.52 -8.62 24.03
C THR A 206 -1.29 -7.75 24.23
N VAL A 207 -0.17 -8.04 23.54
CA VAL A 207 1.11 -7.35 23.78
C VAL A 207 1.60 -6.63 22.52
N GLY A 208 2.01 -5.36 22.69
CA GLY A 208 2.67 -4.57 21.67
C GLY A 208 1.79 -4.23 20.47
N CYS A 209 2.33 -4.40 19.26
CA CYS A 209 1.70 -3.96 18.01
C CYS A 209 0.35 -4.64 17.71
N TYR A 210 0.11 -5.85 18.22
CA TYR A 210 -1.17 -6.54 18.05
C TYR A 210 -2.29 -5.88 18.85
N ARG A 211 -1.98 -5.34 20.04
CA ARG A 211 -2.95 -4.60 20.87
C ARG A 211 -3.39 -3.32 20.19
N ASP A 212 -2.44 -2.54 19.66
CA ASP A 212 -2.74 -1.30 18.93
C ASP A 212 -3.58 -1.57 17.67
N LEU A 213 -3.31 -2.69 17.00
CA LEU A 213 -4.07 -3.11 15.82
C LEU A 213 -5.49 -3.53 16.21
N LEU A 214 -5.65 -4.34 17.26
CA LEU A 214 -6.96 -4.75 17.79
C LEU A 214 -7.79 -3.53 18.22
N HIS A 215 -7.17 -2.58 18.92
CA HIS A 215 -7.79 -1.31 19.29
C HIS A 215 -8.30 -0.54 18.06
N ARG A 216 -7.45 -0.38 17.03
CA ARG A 216 -7.85 0.26 15.77
C ARG A 216 -9.00 -0.49 15.10
N CYS A 217 -8.95 -1.82 15.04
CA CYS A 217 -9.99 -2.65 14.45
C CYS A 217 -11.31 -2.47 15.19
N GLU A 218 -11.34 -2.57 16.53
CA GLU A 218 -12.56 -2.47 17.32
C GLU A 218 -13.27 -1.13 17.10
N VAL A 219 -12.55 -0.01 17.26
CA VAL A 219 -13.12 1.34 17.07
C VAL A 219 -13.65 1.53 15.65
N THR A 220 -12.91 1.05 14.64
CA THR A 220 -13.31 1.20 13.23
C THR A 220 -14.51 0.31 12.90
N GLN A 221 -14.55 -0.92 13.43
CA GLN A 221 -15.68 -1.84 13.25
C GLN A 221 -16.97 -1.31 13.88
N VAL A 222 -16.92 -0.72 15.08
CA VAL A 222 -18.08 -0.05 15.70
C VAL A 222 -18.63 1.05 14.78
N LEU A 223 -17.78 1.95 14.29
CA LEU A 223 -18.19 3.03 13.40
C LEU A 223 -18.79 2.53 12.07
N LEU A 224 -18.19 1.48 11.49
CA LEU A 224 -18.71 0.86 10.25
C LEU A 224 -20.06 0.17 10.46
N LEU A 225 -20.23 -0.54 11.59
CA LEU A 225 -21.51 -1.19 11.93
C LEU A 225 -22.63 -0.16 12.12
N LEU A 226 -22.32 0.97 12.76
CA LEU A 226 -23.26 2.06 12.93
C LEU A 226 -23.63 2.76 11.61
N LEU A 227 -22.69 2.83 10.67
CA LEU A 227 -22.92 3.37 9.32
C LEU A 227 -23.77 2.44 8.45
N LEU A 228 -23.46 1.15 8.46
CA LEU A 228 -24.11 0.16 7.60
C LEU A 228 -25.49 -0.28 8.10
N GLN A 229 -25.72 -0.22 9.42
CA GLN A 229 -26.90 -0.77 10.10
C GLN A 229 -27.33 -2.14 9.51
N PRO A 230 -26.42 -3.13 9.47
CA PRO A 230 -26.69 -4.39 8.80
C PRO A 230 -27.80 -5.17 9.52
N THR A 231 -28.65 -5.85 8.74
CA THR A 231 -29.70 -6.72 9.28
C THR A 231 -29.05 -7.88 10.06
N PRO A 232 -29.55 -8.27 11.25
CA PRO A 232 -28.91 -9.28 12.11
C PRO A 232 -28.69 -10.65 11.45
N SER A 233 -29.42 -10.98 10.39
CA SER A 233 -29.24 -12.22 9.63
C SER A 233 -27.98 -12.25 8.75
N ARG A 234 -27.37 -11.09 8.48
CA ARG A 234 -26.15 -10.96 7.65
C ARG A 234 -24.88 -10.72 8.48
N LEU A 235 -25.03 -10.59 9.79
CA LEU A 235 -23.93 -10.30 10.71
C LEU A 235 -23.25 -11.59 11.18
N PRO A 236 -21.91 -11.70 11.04
CA PRO A 236 -21.13 -12.69 11.78
C PRO A 236 -21.39 -12.56 13.29
N THR A 237 -21.46 -13.70 13.99
CA THR A 237 -21.73 -13.77 15.44
C THR A 237 -20.82 -12.87 16.27
N ARG A 238 -19.53 -12.77 15.91
CA ARG A 238 -18.53 -11.92 16.57
C ARG A 238 -18.88 -10.44 16.50
N LEU A 239 -19.32 -9.97 15.33
CA LEU A 239 -19.71 -8.58 15.12
C LEU A 239 -21.04 -8.25 15.81
N ALA A 240 -21.95 -9.22 15.91
CA ALA A 240 -23.17 -9.08 16.70
C ALA A 240 -22.85 -8.92 18.20
N GLN A 241 -21.97 -9.75 18.75
CA GLN A 241 -21.52 -9.65 20.14
C GLN A 241 -20.80 -8.32 20.43
N LEU A 242 -19.98 -7.84 19.49
CA LEU A 242 -19.33 -6.54 19.61
C LEU A 242 -20.38 -5.41 19.66
N LEU A 243 -21.39 -5.43 18.79
CA LEU A 243 -22.46 -4.44 18.83
C LEU A 243 -23.25 -4.51 20.14
N GLU A 244 -23.60 -5.72 20.58
CA GLU A 244 -24.32 -5.97 21.84
C GLU A 244 -23.57 -5.41 23.06
N ARG A 245 -22.23 -5.54 23.07
CA ARG A 245 -21.37 -4.97 24.13
C ARG A 245 -21.57 -3.45 24.26
N TYR A 246 -21.57 -2.74 23.13
CA TYR A 246 -21.75 -1.29 23.12
C TYR A 246 -23.22 -0.84 23.21
N THR A 247 -24.20 -1.73 23.02
CA THR A 247 -25.62 -1.41 23.28
C THR A 247 -26.02 -1.61 24.73
N TRP A 248 -25.57 -2.69 25.37
CA TRP A 248 -26.02 -3.09 26.71
C TRP A 248 -25.02 -2.74 27.82
N GLY A 249 -23.78 -2.39 27.47
CA GLY A 249 -22.75 -2.01 28.44
C GLY A 249 -22.26 -3.19 29.28
N GLU A 250 -22.25 -4.41 28.71
CA GLU A 250 -21.68 -5.58 29.38
C GLU A 250 -20.15 -5.42 29.48
N HIS A 251 -19.67 -5.11 30.69
CA HIS A 251 -18.25 -5.03 31.00
C HIS A 251 -17.72 -6.46 31.15
N GLY A 252 -16.99 -6.93 30.14
CA GLY A 252 -16.39 -8.25 30.13
C GLY A 252 -15.02 -8.21 30.79
N THR A 253 -14.83 -9.03 31.82
CA THR A 253 -13.72 -9.04 32.80
C THR A 253 -12.28 -9.21 32.27
N VAL A 254 -12.05 -9.23 30.94
CA VAL A 254 -10.70 -9.31 30.32
C VAL A 254 -10.59 -8.50 29.01
N ALA A 255 -11.71 -8.19 28.33
CA ALA A 255 -11.74 -7.41 27.08
C ALA A 255 -11.78 -5.88 27.31
N ASP A 256 -11.88 -5.44 28.57
CA ASP A 256 -11.98 -4.04 29.00
C ASP A 256 -10.65 -3.27 28.91
N GLU A 257 -9.54 -3.93 28.55
CA GLU A 257 -8.25 -3.24 28.42
C GLU A 257 -7.95 -2.70 27.01
N LEU A 258 -8.66 -3.15 25.97
CA LEU A 258 -8.32 -2.78 24.59
C LEU A 258 -8.64 -1.31 24.27
N VAL A 259 -9.75 -0.81 24.82
CA VAL A 259 -10.24 0.55 24.63
C VAL A 259 -10.24 1.24 25.99
N SER A 260 -9.75 2.48 26.06
CA SER A 260 -9.82 3.26 27.31
C SER A 260 -11.27 3.43 27.76
N GLU A 261 -11.52 3.38 29.07
CA GLU A 261 -12.85 3.56 29.66
C GLU A 261 -13.58 4.80 29.12
N GLU A 262 -12.87 5.93 28.97
CA GLU A 262 -13.43 7.16 28.39
C GLU A 262 -13.95 6.94 26.96
N LEU A 263 -13.12 6.37 26.07
CA LEU A 263 -13.52 6.08 24.69
C LEU A 263 -14.64 5.04 24.62
N PHE A 264 -14.64 4.04 25.51
CA PHE A 264 -15.72 3.04 25.58
C PHE A 264 -17.08 3.70 25.88
N LEU A 265 -17.13 4.56 26.91
CA LEU A 265 -18.34 5.30 27.28
C LEU A 265 -18.79 6.27 26.18
N LEU A 266 -17.85 6.92 25.49
CA LEU A 266 -18.15 7.79 24.35
C LEU A 266 -18.71 7.01 23.15
N LEU A 267 -18.20 5.81 22.87
CA LEU A 267 -18.74 4.94 21.81
C LEU A 267 -20.12 4.38 22.19
N GLN A 268 -20.34 4.01 23.46
CA GLN A 268 -21.65 3.58 23.95
C GLN A 268 -22.69 4.70 23.83
N SER A 269 -22.37 5.90 24.29
CA SER A 269 -23.26 7.06 24.14
C SER A 269 -23.53 7.42 22.68
N LEU A 270 -22.55 7.22 21.79
CA LEU A 270 -22.75 7.35 20.34
C LEU A 270 -23.80 6.35 19.82
N VAL A 271 -23.69 5.06 20.16
CA VAL A 271 -24.68 4.04 19.77
C VAL A 271 -26.09 4.44 20.24
N MET A 272 -26.21 4.87 21.49
CA MET A 272 -27.49 5.30 22.07
C MET A 272 -28.07 6.55 21.39
N ALA A 273 -27.24 7.53 21.07
CA ALA A 273 -27.66 8.75 20.37
C ALA A 273 -28.19 8.44 18.96
N ILE A 274 -27.58 7.46 18.28
CA ILE A 274 -28.02 7.01 16.94
C ILE A 274 -29.35 6.27 17.03
N GLN A 275 -29.51 5.37 18.00
CA GLN A 275 -30.76 4.62 18.20
C GLN A 275 -31.93 5.52 18.60
N SER A 276 -31.67 6.55 19.41
CA SER A 276 -32.66 7.54 19.84
C SER A 276 -32.87 8.68 18.84
N GLN A 277 -32.09 8.74 17.76
CA GLN A 277 -32.10 9.81 16.76
C GLN A 277 -31.86 11.22 17.35
N ASP A 278 -31.08 11.31 18.43
CA ASP A 278 -30.77 12.56 19.13
C ASP A 278 -29.62 13.33 18.43
N MET A 279 -30.00 14.21 17.51
CA MET A 279 -29.06 15.04 16.74
C MET A 279 -28.20 16.01 17.58
N PRO A 280 -28.72 16.75 18.58
CA PRO A 280 -27.87 17.60 19.42
C PRO A 280 -26.87 16.79 20.25
N ALA A 281 -27.27 15.63 20.80
CA ALA A 281 -26.33 14.75 21.48
C ALA A 281 -25.24 14.24 20.53
N LEU A 282 -25.61 13.83 19.31
CA LEU A 282 -24.67 13.35 18.30
C LEU A 282 -23.59 14.38 17.93
N ARG A 283 -23.97 15.67 17.83
CA ARG A 283 -23.02 16.76 17.54
C ARG A 283 -22.07 17.05 18.71
N ALA A 284 -22.56 16.96 19.94
CA ALA A 284 -21.71 17.10 21.12
C ALA A 284 -20.70 15.94 21.20
N LEU A 285 -21.17 14.72 20.97
CA LEU A 285 -20.34 13.51 20.93
C LEU A 285 -19.30 13.55 19.81
N GLU A 286 -19.59 14.16 18.66
CA GLU A 286 -18.60 14.34 17.58
C GLU A 286 -17.37 15.12 18.06
N ALA A 287 -17.58 16.20 18.82
CA ALA A 287 -16.50 17.01 19.37
C ALA A 287 -15.69 16.25 20.42
N ASP A 288 -16.37 15.48 21.29
CA ASP A 288 -15.73 14.72 22.35
C ASP A 288 -14.93 13.52 21.83
N LEU A 289 -15.46 12.80 20.82
CA LEU A 289 -14.77 11.69 20.16
C LEU A 289 -13.59 12.17 19.30
N TRP A 290 -13.60 13.40 18.81
CA TRP A 290 -12.60 13.91 17.87
C TRP A 290 -11.15 13.73 18.36
N ARG A 291 -10.92 13.97 19.65
CA ARG A 291 -9.60 13.89 20.32
C ARG A 291 -9.08 12.46 20.44
N HIS A 292 -9.95 11.46 20.45
CA HIS A 292 -9.61 10.05 20.66
C HIS A 292 -9.46 9.27 19.34
N LEU A 293 -10.02 9.79 18.24
CA LEU A 293 -10.06 9.08 16.95
C LEU A 293 -8.90 9.45 16.02
N SER A 294 -8.50 8.51 15.17
CA SER A 294 -7.57 8.71 14.06
C SER A 294 -8.20 9.53 12.91
N ALA A 295 -7.39 10.03 11.97
CA ALA A 295 -7.91 10.82 10.82
C ALA A 295 -8.94 10.04 9.98
N GLU A 296 -8.71 8.74 9.79
CA GLU A 296 -9.64 7.84 9.09
C GLU A 296 -10.96 7.69 9.87
N GLN A 297 -10.87 7.40 11.17
CA GLN A 297 -12.03 7.23 12.04
C GLN A 297 -12.86 8.52 12.18
N ARG A 298 -12.19 9.67 12.23
CA ARG A 298 -12.84 11.00 12.19
C ARG A 298 -13.63 11.22 10.90
N THR A 299 -13.13 10.72 9.78
CA THR A 299 -13.80 10.81 8.48
C THR A 299 -15.03 9.91 8.43
N LEU A 300 -14.94 8.70 9.00
CA LEU A 300 -16.08 7.80 9.19
C LEU A 300 -17.15 8.42 10.10
N LEU A 301 -16.75 8.98 11.25
CA LEU A 301 -17.66 9.64 12.18
C LEU A 301 -18.40 10.81 11.52
N ARG A 302 -17.69 11.67 10.78
CA ARG A 302 -18.33 12.75 10.00
C ARG A 302 -19.31 12.23 8.98
N THR A 303 -18.97 11.13 8.30
CA THR A 303 -19.86 10.50 7.33
C THR A 303 -21.12 9.97 8.00
N LEU A 304 -21.00 9.40 9.20
CA LEU A 304 -22.10 8.91 10.02
C LEU A 304 -23.02 10.05 10.47
N VAL A 305 -22.47 11.13 11.01
CA VAL A 305 -23.26 12.30 11.42
C VAL A 305 -24.02 12.88 10.22
N ARG A 306 -23.39 12.91 9.04
CA ARG A 306 -24.02 13.37 7.80
C ARG A 306 -25.11 12.42 7.30
N SER A 307 -24.91 11.11 7.35
CA SER A 307 -25.92 10.15 6.88
C SER A 307 -27.20 10.24 7.70
N ILE A 308 -27.08 10.32 9.03
CA ILE A 308 -28.22 10.46 9.94
C ILE A 308 -28.94 11.80 9.74
N SER A 309 -28.19 12.88 9.51
CA SER A 309 -28.78 14.20 9.22
C SER A 309 -29.57 14.26 7.91
N ARG A 310 -29.37 13.31 6.98
CA ARG A 310 -30.10 13.24 5.70
C ARG A 310 -31.33 12.35 5.77
N THR A 311 -31.42 11.47 6.75
CA THR A 311 -32.54 10.54 6.96
C THR A 311 -33.67 11.14 7.80
N VAL A 312 -33.41 12.26 8.49
CA VAL A 312 -34.39 13.09 9.22
C VAL A 312 -34.86 14.23 8.33
#